data_AF-A0A0A9WM41-F1
#
_entry.id   AF-A0A0A9WM41-F1
#
_cell.length_a   1.000
_cell.length_b   1.000
_cell.length_c   1.000
_cell.angle_alpha   90.00
_cell.angle_beta   90.00
_cell.angle_gamma   90.00
#
_symmetry.space_group_name_H-M   'P 1'
#
loop_
_entity.id
_entity.type
_entity.pdbx_description
1 polymer ?
#
loop_
_entity_poly.entity_id
_entity_poly.type
_entity_poly.pdbx_seq_one_letter_code
_entity_poly.pdbx_strand_id
1 'polypeptide(L)'
;IEIGMGDYNYPKLNEIHGSKVSIYVTPYNKLSESFYARTKTVTDQITHLVDGYLYTSRGREDHTIYTGYTGLALTHFLIYRKTKNAPSLELLQLGQNASSDISCTLIDGWAGYLYALLFVNKYVPNTIPIDIIRRTVTRILMSGVT
;
A
#
# COMPACT_ATOMS: atom_id res chain seq x y z
N ILE A 1 -5.08 23.31 20.35
CA ILE A 1 -4.89 24.41 19.37
C ILE A 1 -5.74 24.03 18.17
N GLU A 2 -7.00 24.49 18.15
CA GLU A 2 -7.83 24.40 16.95
C GLU A 2 -7.25 25.39 15.94
N ILE A 3 -6.71 24.86 14.85
CA ILE A 3 -6.24 25.68 13.75
C ILE A 3 -7.52 26.12 13.03
N GLY A 4 -7.91 27.38 13.23
CA GLY A 4 -9.03 27.97 12.51
C GLY A 4 -8.80 27.81 11.02
N MET A 5 -9.59 26.94 10.38
CA MET A 5 -9.75 26.93 8.94
C MET A 5 -10.31 28.31 8.59
N GLY A 6 -9.45 29.21 8.14
CA GLY A 6 -9.90 30.50 7.62
C GLY A 6 -10.99 30.27 6.57
N ASP A 7 -12.00 31.14 6.57
CA ASP A 7 -13.10 31.15 5.60
C ASP A 7 -12.56 31.47 4.20
N TYR A 8 -11.80 30.54 3.63
CA TYR A 8 -11.44 30.56 2.23
C TYR A 8 -12.73 30.32 1.46
N ASN A 9 -13.20 31.37 0.78
CA ASN A 9 -14.33 31.30 -0.12
C ASN A 9 -13.93 30.51 -1.37
N TYR A 10 -13.87 29.18 -1.23
CA TYR A 10 -13.68 28.29 -2.37
C TYR A 10 -14.91 28.40 -3.28
N PRO A 11 -14.74 28.66 -4.58
CA PRO A 11 -15.86 28.74 -5.51
C PRO A 11 -16.66 27.45 -5.44
N LYS A 12 -17.98 27.58 -5.33
CA LYS A 12 -18.85 26.41 -5.15
C LYS A 12 -18.81 25.55 -6.42
N LEU A 13 -18.84 24.22 -6.29
CA LEU A 13 -18.65 23.27 -7.41
C LEU A 13 -19.60 23.45 -8.60
N ASN A 14 -20.78 24.00 -8.36
CA ASN A 14 -21.77 24.41 -9.35
C ASN A 14 -21.37 25.66 -10.17
N GLU A 15 -20.43 26.46 -9.68
CA GLU A 15 -19.85 27.64 -10.35
C GLU A 15 -18.65 27.29 -11.25
N ILE A 16 -18.24 26.01 -11.24
CA ILE A 16 -17.03 25.51 -11.92
C ILE A 16 -17.37 24.96 -13.33
N HIS A 17 -18.62 25.08 -13.77
CA HIS A 17 -19.05 24.68 -15.10
C HIS A 17 -18.30 25.53 -16.16
N GLY A 18 -17.42 24.89 -16.94
CA GLY A 18 -16.54 25.56 -17.91
C GLY A 18 -15.12 25.87 -17.39
N SER A 19 -14.81 25.60 -16.12
CA SER A 19 -13.44 25.70 -15.60
C SER A 19 -12.63 24.44 -15.95
N LYS A 20 -11.30 24.57 -16.04
CA LYS A 20 -10.38 23.43 -16.24
C LYS A 20 -10.55 22.31 -15.20
N VAL A 21 -11.12 22.60 -14.03
CA VAL A 21 -11.38 21.62 -12.97
C VAL A 21 -12.48 20.61 -13.38
N SER A 22 -13.45 21.03 -14.19
CA SER A 22 -14.52 20.16 -14.69
C SER A 22 -14.03 19.00 -15.56
N ILE A 23 -12.79 19.11 -16.08
CA ILE A 23 -12.09 18.04 -16.81
C ILE A 23 -11.76 16.86 -15.88
N TYR A 24 -11.53 17.11 -14.60
CA TYR A 24 -11.09 16.11 -13.62
C TYR A 24 -12.20 15.64 -12.69
N VAL A 25 -13.14 16.53 -12.34
CA VAL A 25 -14.16 16.28 -11.32
C VAL A 25 -15.53 16.75 -11.83
N THR A 26 -16.53 15.89 -11.68
CA THR A 26 -17.93 16.17 -11.97
C THR A 26 -18.55 17.09 -10.91
N PRO A 27 -19.66 17.78 -11.22
CA PRO A 27 -20.38 18.61 -10.23
C PRO A 27 -20.84 17.87 -8.97
N TYR A 28 -20.89 16.53 -9.01
CA TYR A 28 -21.28 15.66 -7.90
C TYR A 28 -20.09 15.16 -7.06
N ASN A 29 -18.93 15.82 -7.16
CA ASN A 29 -17.70 15.45 -6.44
C ASN A 29 -17.22 14.01 -6.74
N LYS A 30 -17.46 13.54 -7.97
CA LYS A 30 -16.93 12.29 -8.50
C LYS A 30 -15.89 12.58 -9.58
N LEU A 31 -14.88 11.74 -9.72
CA LEU A 31 -13.94 11.85 -10.84
C LEU A 31 -14.68 11.79 -12.18
N SER A 32 -14.24 12.58 -13.15
CA SER A 32 -14.73 12.47 -14.52
C SER A 32 -14.35 11.10 -15.09
N GLU A 33 -15.17 10.58 -16.00
CA GLU A 33 -14.96 9.25 -16.58
C GLU A 33 -13.65 9.18 -17.37
N SER A 34 -13.33 10.24 -18.14
CA SER A 34 -12.09 10.31 -18.92
C SER A 34 -10.84 10.37 -18.04
N PHE A 35 -10.89 11.09 -16.91
CA PHE A 35 -9.79 11.12 -15.96
C PHE A 35 -9.66 9.81 -15.19
N TYR A 36 -10.78 9.21 -14.79
CA TYR A 36 -10.80 7.89 -14.17
C TYR A 36 -10.21 6.82 -15.11
N ALA A 37 -10.60 6.80 -16.38
CA ALA A 37 -10.06 5.87 -17.36
C ALA A 37 -8.54 6.03 -17.54
N ARG A 38 -8.05 7.27 -17.64
CA ARG A 38 -6.61 7.56 -17.74
C ARG A 38 -5.84 7.12 -16.49
N THR A 39 -6.34 7.46 -15.30
CA THR A 39 -5.70 7.05 -14.04
C THR A 39 -5.69 5.54 -13.88
N LYS A 40 -6.74 4.86 -14.33
CA LYS A 40 -6.78 3.39 -14.39
C LYS A 40 -5.70 2.84 -15.32
N THR A 41 -5.57 3.34 -16.55
CA THR A 41 -4.51 2.89 -17.48
C THR A 41 -3.12 3.06 -16.87
N VAL A 42 -2.83 4.22 -16.28
CA VAL A 42 -1.54 4.48 -15.63
C VAL A 42 -1.31 3.54 -14.44
N THR A 43 -2.35 3.29 -13.64
CA THR A 43 -2.28 2.33 -12.53
C THR A 43 -1.93 0.94 -13.05
N ASP A 44 -2.62 0.46 -14.09
CA ASP A 44 -2.38 -0.85 -14.69
C ASP A 44 -0.95 -0.96 -15.26
N GLN A 45 -0.43 0.11 -15.88
CA GLN A 45 0.96 0.17 -16.38
C GLN A 45 1.99 0.10 -15.25
N ILE A 46 1.79 0.87 -14.17
CA ILE A 46 2.70 0.87 -13.02
C ILE A 46 2.69 -0.49 -12.33
N THR A 47 1.50 -1.09 -12.14
CA THR A 47 1.37 -2.43 -11.57
C THR A 47 2.17 -3.45 -12.39
N HIS A 48 2.08 -3.43 -13.72
CA HIS A 48 2.86 -4.32 -14.56
C HIS A 48 4.38 -4.10 -14.44
N LEU A 49 4.85 -2.85 -14.31
CA LEU A 49 6.27 -2.56 -14.07
C LEU A 49 6.74 -3.05 -12.71
N VAL A 50 5.91 -2.89 -11.67
CA VAL A 50 6.16 -3.37 -10.33
C VAL A 50 6.27 -4.89 -10.31
N ASP A 51 5.33 -5.61 -10.93
CA ASP A 51 5.37 -7.07 -11.06
C ASP A 51 6.70 -7.53 -11.68
N GLY A 52 7.15 -6.86 -12.74
CA GLY A 52 8.46 -7.13 -13.35
C GLY A 52 9.65 -6.90 -12.39
N TYR A 53 9.60 -5.85 -11.57
CA TYR A 53 10.64 -5.54 -10.58
C TYR A 53 10.74 -6.61 -9.48
N LEU A 54 9.62 -7.18 -9.03
CA LEU A 54 9.59 -8.23 -8.00
C LEU A 54 10.39 -9.48 -8.40
N TYR A 55 10.46 -9.79 -9.69
CA TYR A 55 11.22 -10.93 -10.18
C TYR A 55 12.74 -10.71 -10.25
N THR A 56 13.22 -9.47 -10.15
CA THR A 56 14.64 -9.14 -10.18
C THR A 56 15.36 -9.49 -8.87
N SER A 57 16.66 -9.79 -8.92
CA SER A 57 17.45 -10.10 -7.71
C SER A 57 17.42 -8.95 -6.69
N ARG A 58 17.50 -7.70 -7.16
CA ARG A 58 17.47 -6.50 -6.33
C ARG A 58 16.11 -6.29 -5.65
N GLY A 59 15.01 -6.63 -6.33
CA GLY A 59 13.67 -6.61 -5.74
C GLY A 59 13.47 -7.61 -4.60
N ARG A 60 14.35 -8.61 -4.46
CA ARG A 60 14.28 -9.64 -3.41
C ARG A 60 15.19 -9.39 -2.21
N GLU A 61 15.99 -8.32 -2.22
CA GLU A 61 16.93 -8.01 -1.13
C GLU A 61 16.30 -7.10 -0.06
N ASP A 62 15.50 -6.11 -0.45
CA ASP A 62 14.85 -5.17 0.47
C ASP A 62 13.46 -5.67 0.89
N HIS A 63 13.28 -5.84 2.20
CA HIS A 63 12.06 -6.36 2.81
C HIS A 63 11.26 -5.30 3.59
N THR A 64 11.66 -4.03 3.55
CA THR A 64 11.00 -2.94 4.27
C THR A 64 9.65 -2.56 3.67
N ILE A 65 8.86 -1.76 4.40
CA ILE A 65 7.65 -1.13 3.86
C ILE A 65 8.01 0.06 2.98
N TYR A 66 9.06 0.81 3.32
CA TYR A 66 9.37 2.08 2.67
C TYR A 66 9.80 1.90 1.20
N THR A 67 10.76 1.02 0.95
CA THR A 67 11.31 0.77 -0.40
C THR A 67 11.31 -0.69 -0.80
N GLY A 68 11.02 -1.58 0.15
CA GLY A 68 11.10 -3.01 -0.05
C GLY A 68 9.81 -3.67 -0.54
N TYR A 69 9.92 -4.99 -0.70
CA TYR A 69 8.84 -5.84 -1.19
C TYR A 69 7.60 -5.72 -0.30
N THR A 70 7.73 -5.55 1.02
CA THR A 70 6.56 -5.44 1.92
C THR A 70 5.68 -4.23 1.59
N GLY A 71 6.25 -3.11 1.13
CA GLY A 71 5.49 -1.94 0.69
C GLY A 71 4.73 -2.19 -0.60
N LEU A 72 5.40 -2.77 -1.59
CA LEU A 72 4.77 -3.22 -2.84
C LEU A 72 3.64 -4.21 -2.54
N ALA A 73 3.84 -5.02 -1.52
CA ALA A 73 2.91 -6.04 -1.15
C ALA A 73 1.56 -5.49 -0.67
N LEU A 74 1.68 -4.57 0.29
CA LEU A 74 0.56 -3.84 0.83
C LEU A 74 -0.17 -3.08 -0.26
N THR A 75 0.56 -2.53 -1.23
CA THR A 75 -0.03 -1.81 -2.37
C THR A 75 -0.93 -2.72 -3.21
N HIS A 76 -0.44 -3.90 -3.63
CA HIS A 76 -1.26 -4.88 -4.35
C HIS A 76 -2.46 -5.34 -3.53
N PHE A 77 -2.28 -5.55 -2.23
CA PHE A 77 -3.37 -5.91 -1.34
C PHE A 77 -4.45 -4.81 -1.25
N LEU A 78 -4.05 -3.54 -1.19
CA LEU A 78 -4.98 -2.41 -1.19
C LEU A 78 -5.73 -2.29 -2.53
N ILE A 79 -5.05 -2.55 -3.65
CA ILE A 79 -5.68 -2.63 -4.98
C ILE A 79 -6.72 -3.76 -4.99
N TYR A 80 -6.36 -4.97 -4.56
CA TYR A 80 -7.29 -6.11 -4.41
C TYR A 80 -8.53 -5.72 -3.58
N ARG A 81 -8.33 -5.05 -2.43
CA ARG A 81 -9.46 -4.65 -1.57
C ARG A 81 -10.44 -3.72 -2.28
N LYS A 82 -9.93 -2.83 -3.14
CA LYS A 82 -10.73 -1.84 -3.88
C LYS A 82 -11.38 -2.42 -5.13
N THR A 83 -10.69 -3.27 -5.87
CA THR A 83 -11.15 -3.75 -7.19
C THR A 83 -11.78 -5.15 -7.14
N LYS A 84 -11.48 -5.94 -6.11
CA LYS A 84 -11.84 -7.37 -5.99
C LYS A 84 -11.29 -8.27 -7.11
N ASN A 85 -10.42 -7.75 -7.97
CA ASN A 85 -9.71 -8.55 -8.96
C ASN A 85 -8.69 -9.45 -8.28
N ALA A 86 -8.48 -10.67 -8.81
CA ALA A 86 -7.67 -11.70 -8.17
C ALA A 86 -6.32 -11.15 -7.66
N PRO A 87 -5.95 -11.46 -6.40
CA PRO A 87 -4.73 -10.94 -5.81
C PRO A 87 -3.53 -11.44 -6.62
N SER A 88 -2.56 -10.57 -6.88
CA SER A 88 -1.20 -10.99 -7.26
C SER A 88 -0.69 -11.85 -6.11
N LEU A 89 -0.76 -13.17 -6.27
CA LEU A 89 -0.58 -14.16 -5.19
C LEU A 89 0.84 -14.14 -4.59
N GLU A 90 1.76 -13.39 -5.20
CA GLU A 90 3.17 -13.25 -4.83
C GLU A 90 3.40 -12.62 -3.45
N LEU A 91 2.37 -11.90 -2.94
CA LEU A 91 2.31 -11.36 -1.58
C LEU A 91 2.47 -12.40 -0.47
N LEU A 92 2.26 -13.67 -0.78
CA LEU A 92 2.43 -14.78 0.16
C LEU A 92 3.91 -15.13 0.42
N GLN A 93 4.82 -14.84 -0.50
CA GLN A 93 6.22 -15.28 -0.41
C GLN A 93 7.10 -14.38 0.48
N LEU A 94 6.56 -13.26 0.91
CA LEU A 94 7.24 -12.15 1.57
C LEU A 94 7.86 -12.38 2.95
N GLY A 95 7.54 -13.50 3.59
CA GLY A 95 8.03 -13.77 4.94
C GLY A 95 9.21 -14.68 5.08
N GLN A 96 9.71 -15.22 3.98
CA GLN A 96 10.69 -16.29 4.10
C GLN A 96 12.14 -15.78 4.16
N ASN A 97 12.44 -14.59 3.61
CA ASN A 97 13.82 -14.17 3.37
C ASN A 97 14.25 -12.88 4.07
N ALA A 98 13.41 -12.30 4.93
CA ALA A 98 13.74 -11.02 5.56
C ALA A 98 14.99 -11.11 6.46
N SER A 99 15.99 -10.28 6.12
CA SER A 99 17.29 -10.15 6.79
C SER A 99 17.15 -9.85 8.28
N SER A 100 18.00 -10.45 9.11
CA SER A 100 17.97 -10.34 10.58
C SER A 100 18.34 -8.95 11.12
N ASP A 101 19.03 -8.11 10.35
CA ASP A 101 19.65 -6.86 10.83
C ASP A 101 18.79 -5.60 10.66
N ILE A 102 17.47 -5.77 10.54
CA ILE A 102 16.54 -4.66 10.27
C ILE A 102 16.03 -4.05 11.59
N SER A 103 15.84 -2.72 11.60
CA SER A 103 15.24 -1.96 12.71
C SER A 103 13.85 -2.49 13.13
N CYS A 104 13.34 -2.07 14.29
CA CYS A 104 11.96 -2.36 14.71
C CYS A 104 10.97 -1.23 14.39
N THR A 105 11.29 -0.34 13.44
CA THR A 105 10.39 0.75 13.04
C THR A 105 9.25 0.28 12.13
N LEU A 106 8.23 1.12 11.95
CA LEU A 106 7.06 0.79 11.12
C LEU A 106 7.40 0.81 9.62
N ILE A 107 8.24 1.71 9.15
CA ILE A 107 8.50 1.88 7.71
C ILE A 107 9.73 1.09 7.25
N ASP A 108 10.75 0.98 8.09
CA ASP A 108 12.05 0.37 7.75
C ASP A 108 12.35 -0.85 8.62
N GLY A 109 11.30 -1.54 9.09
CA GLY A 109 11.47 -2.46 10.19
C GLY A 109 10.51 -3.63 10.32
N TRP A 110 10.85 -4.49 11.27
CA TRP A 110 10.08 -5.69 11.63
C TRP A 110 8.68 -5.37 12.13
N ALA A 111 8.45 -4.21 12.76
CA ALA A 111 7.13 -3.79 13.18
C ALA A 111 6.21 -3.52 11.97
N GLY A 112 6.76 -2.89 10.92
CA GLY A 112 6.09 -2.75 9.63
C GLY A 112 5.73 -4.09 9.01
N TYR A 113 6.72 -4.96 8.95
CA TYR A 113 6.56 -6.30 8.42
C TYR A 113 5.45 -7.09 9.17
N LEU A 114 5.45 -7.06 10.50
CA LEU A 114 4.41 -7.68 11.32
C LEU A 114 3.03 -7.06 11.08
N TYR A 115 2.95 -5.74 10.99
CA TYR A 115 1.71 -5.04 10.67
C TYR A 115 1.13 -5.55 9.34
N ALA A 116 1.98 -5.68 8.30
CA ALA A 116 1.54 -6.15 7.00
C ALA A 116 0.97 -7.58 7.06
N LEU A 117 1.66 -8.50 7.76
CA LEU A 117 1.20 -9.87 7.95
C LEU A 117 -0.17 -9.95 8.63
N LEU A 118 -0.33 -9.22 9.75
CA LEU A 118 -1.57 -9.22 10.51
C LEU A 118 -2.71 -8.56 9.72
N PHE A 119 -2.40 -7.49 8.99
CA PHE A 119 -3.38 -6.80 8.17
C PHE A 119 -3.92 -7.69 7.06
N VAL A 120 -3.04 -8.37 6.30
CA VAL A 120 -3.46 -9.30 5.25
C VAL A 120 -4.27 -10.44 5.87
N ASN A 121 -3.80 -11.07 6.95
CA ASN A 121 -4.48 -12.20 7.57
C ASN A 121 -5.85 -11.82 8.17
N LYS A 122 -6.04 -10.57 8.60
CA LYS A 122 -7.34 -10.06 9.08
C LYS A 122 -8.41 -10.02 7.97
N TYR A 123 -8.01 -9.67 6.75
CA TYR A 123 -8.94 -9.47 5.63
C TYR A 123 -9.00 -10.66 4.68
N VAL A 124 -7.98 -11.52 4.68
CA VAL A 124 -7.94 -12.78 3.93
C VAL A 124 -7.46 -13.87 4.90
N PRO A 125 -8.37 -14.47 5.68
CA PRO A 125 -8.01 -15.43 6.72
C PRO A 125 -7.32 -16.67 6.13
N ASN A 126 -6.44 -17.29 6.92
CA ASN A 126 -5.68 -18.51 6.57
C ASN A 126 -4.70 -18.35 5.40
N THR A 127 -4.38 -17.11 5.03
CA THR A 127 -3.42 -16.80 3.96
C THR A 127 -1.98 -16.88 4.48
N ILE A 128 -1.74 -16.38 5.70
CA ILE A 128 -0.40 -16.33 6.29
C ILE A 128 -0.27 -17.41 7.37
N PRO A 129 0.71 -18.35 7.25
CA PRO A 129 1.00 -19.31 8.30
C PRO A 129 1.32 -18.64 9.65
N ILE A 130 0.71 -19.14 10.72
CA ILE A 130 0.88 -18.60 12.08
C ILE A 130 2.34 -18.66 12.55
N ASP A 131 3.13 -19.62 12.07
CA ASP A 131 4.54 -19.75 12.44
C ASP A 131 5.41 -18.60 11.91
N ILE A 132 5.05 -17.99 10.78
CA ILE A 132 5.72 -16.79 10.28
C ILE A 132 5.46 -15.63 11.25
N ILE A 133 4.20 -15.41 11.61
CA ILE A 133 3.79 -14.34 12.54
C ILE A 133 4.50 -14.52 13.89
N ARG A 134 4.51 -15.74 14.43
CA ARG A 134 5.17 -16.04 15.71
C ARG A 134 6.67 -15.73 15.67
N ARG A 135 7.37 -16.15 14.60
CA ARG A 135 8.79 -15.85 14.42
C ARG A 135 9.08 -14.36 14.38
N THR A 136 8.28 -13.58 13.66
CA THR A 136 8.43 -12.12 13.60
C THR A 136 8.20 -11.48 14.97
N VAL A 137 7.18 -11.89 15.72
CA VAL A 137 6.93 -11.42 17.09
C VAL A 137 8.13 -11.73 17.98
N THR A 138 8.66 -12.95 17.95
CA THR A 138 9.84 -13.32 18.74
C THR A 138 11.04 -12.44 18.40
N ARG A 139 11.30 -12.15 17.12
CA ARG A 139 12.40 -11.26 16.71
C ARG A 139 12.25 -9.85 17.28
N ILE A 140 11.06 -9.26 17.20
CA ILE A 140 10.78 -7.93 17.78
C ILE A 140 11.00 -7.96 19.29
N LEU A 141 10.49 -8.97 19.99
CA LEU A 141 10.65 -9.08 21.44
C LEU A 141 12.13 -9.22 21.82
N MET A 142 12.90 -10.06 21.13
CA MET A 142 14.32 -10.25 21.39
C MET A 142 15.16 -9.00 21.10
N SER A 143 14.77 -8.16 20.12
CA SER A 143 15.46 -6.90 19.84
C SER A 143 15.41 -5.90 21.02
N GLY A 144 14.40 -6.01 21.88
CA GLY A 144 14.22 -5.12 23.04
C GLY A 144 14.87 -5.63 24.33
N VAL A 145 15.48 -6.82 24.32
CA VAL A 145 16.17 -7.44 25.48
C VAL A 145 17.66 -7.05 25.50
N THR A 146 18.02 -5.95 24.83
CA THR A 146 19.40 -5.44 24.78
C THR A 146 19.67 -4.45 25.91
#